data_AF-A0AAD7F5W6-F1
#
_entry.id   AF-A0AAD7F5W6-F1
#
_cell.length_a   1.000
_cell.length_b   1.000
_cell.length_c   1.000
_cell.angle_alpha   90.00
_cell.angle_beta   90.00
_cell.angle_gamma   90.00
#
_symmetry.space_group_name_H-M   'P 1'
#
loop_
_entity.id
_entity.type
_entity.pdbx_description
1 polymer ?
#
loop_
_entity_poly.entity_id
_entity_poly.type
_entity_poly.pdbx_seq_one_letter_code
_entity_poly.pdbx_strand_id
1 'polypeptide(L)'
;MLSRTDFVKFFDSQVTDFKRVNNENDLVPIVPGRFLGFSHLQGEIHIVDDDSKEIVARRETTVLMKTSVGSKIVPGILSGNALHHLGPYNRVFIGSVFCN
;
A
#
# COMPACT_ATOMS: atom_id res chain seq x y z
N MET A 1 -3.88 -7.08 1.66
CA MET A 1 -5.12 -7.04 0.83
C MET A 1 -6.32 -7.33 1.71
N LEU A 2 -7.53 -6.84 1.40
CA LEU A 2 -8.63 -6.85 2.38
C LEU A 2 -9.71 -7.90 2.10
N SER A 3 -10.19 -8.03 0.86
CA SER A 3 -11.39 -8.86 0.62
C SER A 3 -11.55 -9.33 -0.83
N ARG A 4 -12.60 -10.12 -1.06
CA ARG A 4 -13.17 -10.41 -2.39
C ARG A 4 -13.62 -9.12 -3.09
N THR A 5 -13.67 -9.17 -4.43
CA THR A 5 -13.94 -8.02 -5.31
C THR A 5 -15.32 -7.40 -5.11
N ASP A 6 -16.33 -8.20 -4.74
CA ASP A 6 -17.68 -7.75 -4.44
C ASP A 6 -17.72 -6.82 -3.22
N PHE A 7 -17.04 -7.19 -2.13
CA PHE A 7 -16.90 -6.33 -0.96
C PHE A 7 -16.13 -5.05 -1.29
N VAL A 8 -15.06 -5.14 -2.09
CA VAL A 8 -14.31 -3.95 -2.51
C VAL A 8 -15.23 -2.96 -3.23
N LYS A 9 -16.02 -3.43 -4.20
CA LYS A 9 -16.98 -2.58 -4.93
C LYS A 9 -18.03 -1.97 -4.01
N PHE A 10 -18.56 -2.76 -3.08
CA PHE A 10 -19.52 -2.27 -2.10
C PHE A 10 -18.90 -1.17 -1.23
N PHE A 11 -17.74 -1.42 -0.60
CA PHE A 11 -17.09 -0.47 0.27
C PHE A 11 -16.73 0.83 -0.48
N ASP A 12 -16.11 0.73 -1.65
CA ASP A 12 -15.74 1.89 -2.48
C ASP A 12 -16.98 2.73 -2.89
N SER A 13 -18.18 2.13 -2.94
CA SER A 13 -19.43 2.86 -3.20
C SER A 13 -19.99 3.59 -1.97
N GLN A 14 -19.65 3.13 -0.76
CA GLN A 14 -20.16 3.67 0.49
C GLN A 14 -19.21 4.70 1.11
N VAL A 15 -17.90 4.49 0.97
CA VAL A 15 -16.86 5.31 1.59
C VAL A 15 -15.96 5.87 0.50
N THR A 16 -16.22 7.11 0.11
CA THR A 16 -15.59 7.74 -1.06
C THR A 16 -14.27 8.45 -0.74
N ASP A 17 -13.98 8.69 0.53
CA ASP A 17 -12.82 9.43 1.04
C ASP A 17 -11.80 8.54 1.77
N PHE A 18 -11.99 7.22 1.76
CA PHE A 18 -11.07 6.27 2.39
C PHE A 18 -9.63 6.43 1.86
N LYS A 19 -8.67 6.39 2.79
CA LYS A 19 -7.23 6.41 2.51
C LYS A 19 -6.54 5.26 3.22
N ARG A 20 -5.59 4.63 2.51
CA ARG A 20 -4.64 3.68 3.08
C ARG A 20 -3.22 4.10 2.72
N VAL A 21 -2.32 4.10 3.68
CA VAL A 21 -0.93 4.52 3.49
C VAL A 21 -0.02 3.31 3.58
N ASN A 22 0.76 3.08 2.53
CA ASN A 22 1.77 2.02 2.47
C ASN A 22 3.16 2.66 2.43
N ASN A 23 4.15 1.98 3.03
CA ASN A 23 5.51 2.49 3.13
C ASN A 23 6.49 1.64 2.34
N GLU A 24 7.13 2.27 1.35
CA GLU A 24 8.20 1.71 0.53
C GLU A 24 7.94 0.24 0.12
N ASN A 25 8.88 -0.66 0.43
CA ASN A 25 8.83 -2.07 0.11
C ASN A 25 8.10 -2.91 1.17
N ASP A 26 7.21 -2.32 1.98
CA ASP A 26 6.40 -3.05 2.94
C ASP A 26 5.56 -4.15 2.26
N LEU A 27 5.79 -5.38 2.71
CA LEU A 27 5.16 -6.59 2.17
C LEU A 27 3.79 -6.89 2.79
N VAL A 28 3.43 -6.29 3.93
CA VAL A 28 2.15 -6.54 4.61
C VAL A 28 0.95 -6.21 3.71
N PRO A 29 0.92 -5.07 2.97
CA PRO A 29 -0.21 -4.73 2.12
C PRO A 29 -0.45 -5.72 0.98
N ILE A 30 0.58 -6.42 0.48
CA ILE A 30 0.46 -7.34 -0.67
C ILE A 30 0.03 -8.77 -0.28
N VAL A 31 -0.11 -9.06 1.02
CA VAL A 31 -0.59 -10.36 1.51
C VAL A 31 -2.00 -10.25 2.12
N PRO A 32 -2.85 -11.29 2.02
CA PRO A 32 -2.75 -12.42 1.07
C PRO A 32 -2.74 -11.92 -0.39
N GLY A 33 -2.14 -12.67 -1.30
CA GLY A 33 -1.92 -12.21 -2.69
C GLY A 33 -3.17 -12.21 -3.58
N ARG A 34 -3.15 -11.39 -4.64
CA ARG A 34 -4.24 -11.25 -5.64
C ARG A 34 -4.65 -12.56 -6.28
N PHE A 35 -3.71 -13.49 -6.46
CA PHE A 35 -3.97 -14.81 -7.04
C PHE A 35 -4.96 -15.64 -6.21
N LEU A 36 -5.13 -15.32 -4.92
CA LEU A 36 -6.14 -15.93 -4.05
C LEU A 36 -7.51 -15.25 -4.16
N GLY A 37 -7.68 -14.28 -5.07
CA GLY A 37 -8.90 -13.53 -5.30
C GLY A 37 -9.17 -12.43 -4.27
N PHE A 38 -8.11 -11.88 -3.66
CA PHE A 38 -8.17 -10.69 -2.83
C PHE A 38 -7.87 -9.43 -3.65
N SER A 39 -8.48 -8.31 -3.27
CA SER A 39 -8.27 -7.01 -3.88
C SER A 39 -8.14 -5.92 -2.81
N HIS A 40 -7.58 -4.77 -3.19
CA HIS A 40 -7.55 -3.61 -2.30
C HIS A 40 -8.76 -2.71 -2.55
N LEU A 41 -9.11 -1.95 -1.51
CA LEU A 41 -9.95 -0.76 -1.64
C LEU A 41 -9.19 0.35 -2.37
N GLN A 42 -9.93 1.30 -2.96
CA GLN A 42 -9.35 2.52 -3.53
C GLN A 42 -8.69 3.41 -2.47
N GLY A 43 -7.93 4.41 -2.92
CA GLY A 43 -7.37 5.43 -2.01
C GLY A 43 -6.00 5.09 -1.43
N GLU A 44 -5.19 4.30 -2.13
CA GLU A 44 -3.79 4.10 -1.73
C GLU A 44 -2.98 5.37 -1.87
N ILE A 45 -2.23 5.68 -0.82
CA ILE A 45 -1.11 6.60 -0.76
C ILE A 45 0.12 5.72 -0.54
N HIS A 46 1.07 5.76 -1.46
CA HIS A 46 2.29 4.97 -1.36
C HIS A 46 3.49 5.90 -1.17
N ILE A 47 4.21 5.74 -0.07
CA ILE A 47 5.49 6.41 0.22
C ILE A 47 6.59 5.59 -0.46
N VAL A 48 7.47 6.19 -1.25
CA VAL A 48 8.43 5.44 -2.10
C VAL A 48 9.88 5.65 -1.71
N ASP A 49 10.12 6.58 -0.79
CA ASP A 49 11.42 6.92 -0.20
C ASP A 49 11.14 7.90 0.96
N ASP A 50 11.75 7.64 2.12
CA ASP A 50 11.70 8.44 3.35
C ASP A 50 11.98 9.95 3.17
N ASP A 51 12.83 10.32 2.22
CA ASP A 51 13.18 11.71 1.93
C ASP A 51 12.25 12.36 0.89
N SER A 52 11.46 11.53 0.20
CA SER A 52 10.63 11.97 -0.90
C SER A 52 9.23 12.39 -0.44
N LYS A 53 8.82 13.59 -0.83
CA LYS A 53 7.40 14.00 -0.86
C LYS A 53 6.61 13.23 -1.94
N GLU A 54 7.15 12.14 -2.47
CA GLU A 54 6.58 11.38 -3.59
C GLU A 54 5.52 10.43 -3.05
N ILE A 55 4.31 10.96 -2.91
CA ILE A 55 3.11 10.18 -2.68
C ILE A 55 2.51 9.83 -4.04
N VAL A 56 2.42 8.54 -4.36
CA VAL A 56 1.66 8.09 -5.53
C VAL A 56 0.26 7.66 -5.08
N ALA A 57 -0.77 8.39 -5.56
CA ALA A 57 -2.15 7.99 -5.37
C ALA A 57 -2.54 6.94 -6.43
N ARG A 58 -3.03 5.76 -6.00
CA ARG A 58 -3.40 4.67 -6.92
C ARG A 58 -4.89 4.33 -6.86
N ARG A 59 -5.52 4.25 -8.04
CA ARG A 59 -6.75 3.47 -8.28
C ARG A 59 -6.36 2.06 -8.73
N GLU A 60 -7.01 1.04 -8.17
CA GLU A 60 -6.68 -0.37 -8.42
C GLU A 60 -6.76 -0.78 -9.91
N THR A 61 -7.59 -0.11 -10.72
CA THR A 61 -8.04 -0.64 -12.02
C THR A 61 -7.24 -0.26 -13.26
N THR A 62 -6.43 0.80 -13.27
CA THR A 62 -5.65 1.13 -14.49
C THR A 62 -4.60 2.18 -14.20
N VAL A 63 -3.44 1.99 -14.83
CA VAL A 63 -2.30 2.92 -14.91
C VAL A 63 -1.65 3.12 -13.55
N LEU A 64 -0.54 2.40 -13.34
CA LEU A 64 0.63 3.00 -12.70
C LEU A 64 0.72 4.41 -13.27
N MET A 65 0.40 5.44 -12.48
CA MET A 65 0.69 6.80 -12.87
C MET A 65 2.15 6.74 -13.32
N LYS A 66 2.42 6.95 -14.62
CA LYS A 66 3.75 6.88 -15.25
C LYS A 66 4.61 8.00 -14.66
N THR A 67 4.88 7.86 -13.39
CA THR A 67 6.01 8.40 -12.70
C THR A 67 7.10 7.35 -12.91
N SER A 68 8.36 7.75 -12.88
CA SER A 68 9.55 6.87 -12.85
C SER A 68 9.46 5.77 -11.76
N VAL A 69 8.49 5.92 -10.87
CA VAL A 69 8.14 5.20 -9.65
C VAL A 69 7.10 4.09 -9.88
N GLY A 70 6.47 3.99 -11.06
CA GLY A 70 5.58 2.86 -11.38
C GLY A 70 6.23 1.47 -11.21
N SER A 71 7.57 1.42 -11.22
CA SER A 71 8.41 0.24 -10.95
C SER A 71 8.86 0.10 -9.49
N LYS A 72 8.48 1.01 -8.58
CA LYS A 72 8.87 1.03 -7.16
C LYS A 72 7.81 0.46 -6.20
N ILE A 73 6.72 -0.12 -6.71
CA ILE A 73 5.76 -0.86 -5.89
C ILE A 73 6.33 -2.25 -5.62
N VAL A 74 6.11 -2.78 -4.42
CA VAL A 74 6.56 -4.12 -3.98
C VAL A 74 6.19 -5.19 -5.02
N PRO A 75 7.17 -5.65 -5.84
CA PRO A 75 6.89 -6.52 -6.99
C PRO A 75 6.36 -7.90 -6.60
N GLY A 76 6.65 -8.31 -5.36
CA GLY A 76 6.23 -9.58 -4.78
C GLY A 76 6.89 -9.77 -3.41
N ILE A 77 6.59 -10.91 -2.78
CA ILE A 77 7.06 -11.19 -1.41
C ILE A 77 8.59 -11.27 -1.35
N LEU A 78 9.26 -11.70 -2.43
CA LEU A 78 10.73 -11.86 -2.48
C LEU A 78 11.50 -10.54 -2.58
N SER A 79 10.81 -9.44 -2.90
CA SER A 79 11.40 -8.11 -3.07
C SER A 79 10.84 -7.08 -2.08
N GLY A 80 10.08 -7.56 -1.09
CA GLY A 80 9.58 -6.75 0.02
C GLY A 80 10.48 -6.82 1.25
N ASN A 81 10.36 -5.81 2.12
CA ASN A 81 11.04 -5.74 3.40
C ASN A 81 10.02 -5.47 4.52
N ALA A 82 9.86 -6.43 5.44
CA ALA A 82 8.93 -6.28 6.57
C ALA A 82 9.30 -5.13 7.50
N LEU A 83 10.58 -4.72 7.54
CA LEU A 83 11.01 -3.59 8.36
C LEU A 83 10.43 -2.26 7.87
N HIS A 84 10.10 -2.13 6.58
CA HIS A 84 9.50 -0.90 6.05
C HIS A 84 8.06 -0.72 6.55
N HIS A 85 7.43 -1.76 7.12
CA HIS A 85 6.15 -1.65 7.82
C HIS A 85 6.22 -0.79 9.09
N LEU A 86 7.40 -0.59 9.66
CA LEU A 86 7.58 0.22 10.87
C LEU A 86 7.59 1.73 10.56
N GLY A 87 7.57 2.10 9.28
CA GLY A 87 7.64 3.48 8.81
C GLY A 87 9.07 3.90 8.42
N PRO A 88 9.35 5.21 8.40
CA PRO A 88 8.51 6.31 8.90
C PRO A 88 7.29 6.66 8.03
N TYR A 89 6.12 6.78 8.66
CA TYR A 89 4.92 7.36 8.08
C TYR A 89 4.88 8.85 8.38
N ASN A 90 5.36 9.69 7.47
CA ASN A 90 5.52 11.13 7.70
C ASN A 90 6.34 11.42 8.98
N ARG A 91 7.55 10.85 9.05
CA ARG A 91 8.50 10.96 10.17
C ARG A 91 8.06 10.27 11.47
N VAL A 92 6.91 9.59 11.47
CA VAL A 92 6.43 8.83 12.64
C VAL A 92 6.67 7.35 12.40
N PHE A 93 7.44 6.71 13.26
CA PHE A 93 7.53 5.26 13.30
C PHE A 93 6.30 4.71 14.02
N ILE A 94 5.60 3.77 13.38
CA ILE A 94 4.40 3.14 13.93
C ILE A 94 4.74 1.68 14.19
N GLY A 95 4.74 1.35 15.48
CA GLY A 95 5.21 0.06 15.95
C GLY A 95 6.71 0.06 16.23
N SER A 96 7.10 -0.82 17.12
CA SER A 96 8.49 -1.09 17.46
C SER A 96 8.64 -2.58 17.72
N VAL A 97 9.84 -3.10 17.50
CA VAL A 97 10.18 -4.45 17.98
C VAL A 97 10.46 -4.48 19.49
N PHE A 98 10.53 -3.31 20.14
CA PHE A 98 10.81 -3.14 21.57
C PHE A 98 9.99 -1.99 22.15
N CYS A 99 9.41 -2.17 23.34
CA CYS A 99 8.88 -1.07 24.15
C CYS A 99 9.89 -0.78 25.27
N ASN A 100 10.30 0.49 25.43
CA ASN A 100 11.04 0.96 26.60
C ASN A 100 10.09 1.56 27.63
#